data_AF-A0A0D7CC68-F1
#
_entry.id   AF-A0A0D7CC68-F1
#
_cell.length_a   1.000
_cell.length_b   1.000
_cell.length_c   1.000
_cell.angle_alpha   90.00
_cell.angle_beta   90.00
_cell.angle_gamma   90.00
#
_symmetry.space_group_name_H-M   'P 1'
#
loop_
_entity.id
_entity.type
_entity.pdbx_description
1 polymer ?
#
loop_
_entity_poly.entity_id
_entity_poly.type
_entity_poly.pdbx_seq_one_letter_code
_entity_poly.pdbx_strand_id
1 'polypeptide(L)'
;MTGPGATGTENSHVDGRGSHFVAANAIRNVIIKWVMHPSARWAPLLAACTGLVIAGSTWPDGPASQYALWGTLAGLSVASAAARVLHGKPQQGTADSRHVRVVGILSLFSVLATVGAWLAFQHVVTHGEVDVTGQVHTRGVQPLDDTGHRTLSLLLDAPALREPRNALRLTLAIDDHDPAGPTCLPDTSATVSLLTSGVAAQTRTVRPGDTVDFTLGARARSVRIDLLLHTAHGCRMDVRATGAVLHDM
;
A
#
# COMPACT_ATOMS: atom_id res chain seq x y z
N MET A 1 3.91 87.72 35.64
CA MET A 1 2.46 87.43 35.86
C MET A 1 2.22 85.94 35.63
N THR A 2 1.18 85.36 36.24
CA THR A 2 1.10 83.93 36.59
C THR A 2 -0.15 83.21 36.05
N GLY A 3 0.03 82.08 35.33
CA GLY A 3 -0.95 80.98 35.07
C GLY A 3 -2.23 81.32 34.28
N PRO A 4 -3.14 80.35 33.98
CA PRO A 4 -3.07 78.86 33.90
C PRO A 4 -3.24 78.36 32.42
N GLY A 5 -3.48 77.09 32.03
CA GLY A 5 -3.42 75.76 32.67
C GLY A 5 -4.54 74.76 32.23
N ALA A 6 -4.19 73.53 31.79
CA ALA A 6 -5.06 72.36 31.45
C ALA A 6 -6.02 72.52 30.22
N THR A 7 -6.57 71.48 29.52
CA THR A 7 -6.58 69.99 29.61
C THR A 7 -7.00 69.36 28.25
N GLY A 8 -6.53 68.14 27.92
CA GLY A 8 -7.14 67.19 26.96
C GLY A 8 -6.97 67.50 25.44
N THR A 9 -6.98 66.55 24.52
CA THR A 9 -7.17 65.08 24.58
C THR A 9 -6.28 64.39 23.54
N GLU A 10 -5.57 63.34 23.92
CA GLU A 10 -4.64 62.62 23.05
C GLU A 10 -5.36 61.48 22.31
N ASN A 11 -5.82 61.74 21.08
CA ASN A 11 -6.48 60.75 20.23
C ASN A 11 -5.45 59.75 19.66
N SER A 12 -5.10 58.74 20.45
CA SER A 12 -4.31 57.59 20.01
C SER A 12 -5.13 56.65 19.13
N HIS A 13 -5.22 56.97 17.83
CA HIS A 13 -5.78 56.04 16.84
C HIS A 13 -4.80 54.89 16.61
N VAL A 14 -4.99 53.79 17.33
CA VAL A 14 -4.21 52.57 17.16
C VAL A 14 -4.68 51.83 15.90
N ASP A 15 -3.98 52.07 14.79
CA ASP A 15 -4.19 51.35 13.52
C ASP A 15 -3.81 49.87 13.67
N GLY A 16 -4.78 49.05 14.09
CA GLY A 16 -4.66 47.60 14.29
C GLY A 16 -4.55 46.78 13.00
N ARG A 17 -3.69 47.17 12.06
CA ARG A 17 -3.47 46.50 10.75
C ARG A 17 -1.99 46.41 10.36
N GLY A 18 -1.15 45.83 11.22
CA GLY A 18 0.31 45.75 10.98
C GLY A 18 0.94 44.36 10.88
N SER A 19 0.41 43.33 11.56
CA SER A 19 1.18 42.12 11.90
C SER A 19 0.99 40.92 10.97
N HIS A 20 -0.22 40.66 10.47
CA HIS A 20 -0.51 39.42 9.72
C HIS A 20 -0.03 39.44 8.26
N PHE A 21 0.07 40.60 7.62
CA PHE A 21 0.51 40.71 6.22
C PHE A 21 2.03 40.56 6.04
N VAL A 22 2.83 40.98 7.03
CA VAL A 22 4.30 40.91 6.95
C VAL A 22 4.80 39.46 6.97
N ALA A 23 4.22 38.62 7.84
CA ALA A 23 4.55 37.20 7.90
C ALA A 23 4.24 36.47 6.58
N ALA A 24 3.06 36.68 6.00
CA ALA A 24 2.67 36.06 4.73
C ALA A 24 3.59 36.47 3.56
N ASN A 25 3.97 37.74 3.49
CA ASN A 25 4.85 38.24 2.41
C ASN A 25 6.31 37.79 2.60
N ALA A 26 6.79 37.67 3.85
CA ALA A 26 8.10 37.11 4.17
C ALA A 26 8.20 35.62 3.78
N ILE A 27 7.20 34.81 4.16
CA ILE A 27 7.09 33.40 3.75
C ILE A 27 7.07 33.28 2.22
N ARG A 28 6.27 34.12 1.54
CA ARG A 28 6.20 34.16 0.07
C ARG A 28 7.56 34.48 -0.56
N ASN A 29 8.30 35.47 -0.04
CA ASN A 29 9.63 35.82 -0.55
C ASN A 29 10.67 34.72 -0.32
N VAL A 30 10.65 34.04 0.84
CA VAL A 30 11.55 32.90 1.11
C VAL A 30 11.26 31.76 0.12
N ILE A 31 9.99 31.39 -0.06
CA ILE A 31 9.60 30.34 -1.02
C ILE A 31 10.02 30.70 -2.44
N ILE A 32 9.76 31.94 -2.91
CA ILE A 32 10.15 32.39 -4.26
C ILE A 32 11.68 32.35 -4.43
N LYS A 33 12.44 32.85 -3.45
CA LYS A 33 13.91 32.86 -3.51
C LYS A 33 14.51 31.45 -3.51
N TRP A 34 13.91 30.51 -2.77
CA TRP A 34 14.30 29.11 -2.78
C TRP A 34 13.93 28.41 -4.10
N VAL A 35 12.70 28.63 -4.59
CA VAL A 35 12.19 28.07 -5.86
C VAL A 35 12.98 28.51 -7.09
N MET A 36 13.59 29.70 -7.07
CA MET A 36 14.44 30.20 -8.17
C MET A 36 15.90 29.75 -8.09
N HIS A 37 16.38 29.19 -6.97
CA HIS A 37 17.78 28.81 -6.84
C HIS A 37 18.13 27.67 -7.83
N PRO A 38 19.23 27.75 -8.60
CA PRO A 38 19.51 26.78 -9.66
C PRO A 38 19.66 25.33 -9.14
N SER A 39 20.16 25.16 -7.91
CA SER A 39 20.23 23.87 -7.21
C SER A 39 18.85 23.31 -6.81
N ALA A 40 17.90 24.17 -6.41
CA ALA A 40 16.56 23.76 -5.98
C ALA A 40 15.65 23.27 -7.14
N ARG A 41 16.09 23.42 -8.40
CA ARG A 41 15.38 22.91 -9.58
C ARG A 41 15.27 21.39 -9.59
N TRP A 42 16.28 20.71 -9.07
CA TRP A 42 16.35 19.24 -9.01
C TRP A 42 15.68 18.65 -7.76
N ALA A 43 15.45 19.45 -6.71
CA ALA A 43 14.95 18.95 -5.43
C ALA A 43 13.62 18.17 -5.53
N PRO A 44 12.59 18.59 -6.30
CA PRO A 44 11.36 17.79 -6.46
C PRO A 44 11.60 16.46 -7.17
N LEU A 45 12.48 16.44 -8.19
CA LEU A 45 12.82 15.23 -8.92
C LEU A 45 13.59 14.25 -8.03
N LEU A 46 14.58 14.74 -7.28
CA LEU A 46 15.35 13.94 -6.32
C LEU A 46 14.44 13.39 -5.21
N ALA A 47 13.50 14.18 -4.69
CA ALA A 47 12.53 13.70 -3.70
C ALA A 47 11.62 12.59 -4.27
N ALA A 48 11.12 12.75 -5.49
CA ALA A 48 10.31 11.73 -6.16
C ALA A 48 11.10 10.44 -6.44
N CYS A 49 12.34 10.56 -6.94
CA CYS A 49 13.23 9.42 -7.18
C CYS A 49 13.59 8.69 -5.86
N THR A 50 13.92 9.42 -4.79
CA THR A 50 14.18 8.82 -3.47
C THR A 50 12.95 8.11 -2.93
N GLY A 51 11.76 8.70 -3.06
CA GLY A 51 10.50 8.05 -2.68
C GLY A 51 10.22 6.76 -3.46
N LEU A 52 10.49 6.75 -4.77
CA LEU A 52 10.40 5.55 -5.62
C LEU A 52 11.40 4.46 -5.19
N VAL A 53 12.65 4.81 -4.89
CA VAL A 53 13.67 3.86 -4.41
C VAL A 53 13.28 3.26 -3.07
N ILE A 54 12.82 4.08 -2.11
CA ILE A 54 12.35 3.60 -0.81
C ILE A 54 11.16 2.65 -1.02
N ALA A 55 10.14 3.07 -1.78
CA ALA A 55 8.96 2.27 -2.05
C ALA A 55 9.29 0.92 -2.72
N GLY A 56 10.20 0.91 -3.70
CA GLY A 56 10.68 -0.32 -4.33
C GLY A 56 11.49 -1.22 -3.39
N SER A 57 12.21 -0.66 -2.41
CA SER A 57 12.97 -1.42 -1.41
C SER A 57 12.13 -1.98 -0.26
N THR A 58 10.93 -1.43 -0.05
CA THR A 58 9.98 -1.86 1.01
C THR A 58 8.63 -2.26 0.41
N TRP A 59 8.64 -2.82 -0.81
CA TRP A 59 7.43 -3.20 -1.54
C TRP A 59 6.81 -4.46 -0.91
N PRO A 60 5.55 -4.41 -0.42
CA PRO A 60 4.82 -5.61 -0.02
C PRO A 60 4.42 -6.43 -1.26
N ASP A 61 4.84 -7.70 -1.34
CA ASP A 61 4.36 -8.62 -2.37
C ASP A 61 2.82 -8.69 -2.32
N GLY A 62 2.12 -8.32 -3.40
CA GLY A 62 0.66 -8.19 -3.36
C GLY A 62 0.03 -7.69 -4.68
N PRO A 63 -1.31 -7.63 -4.78
CA PRO A 63 -2.00 -7.36 -6.03
C PRO A 63 -1.66 -6.00 -6.64
N ALA A 64 -1.19 -5.98 -7.89
CA ALA A 64 -0.77 -4.76 -8.60
C ALA A 64 -1.85 -3.66 -8.67
N SER A 65 -3.13 -4.03 -8.59
CA SER A 65 -4.27 -3.10 -8.54
C SER A 65 -4.24 -2.15 -7.33
N GLN A 66 -3.74 -2.60 -6.18
CA GLN A 66 -3.66 -1.79 -4.95
C GLN A 66 -2.67 -0.63 -5.11
N TYR A 67 -1.64 -0.81 -5.94
CA TYR A 67 -0.60 0.18 -6.21
C TYR A 67 -0.99 1.20 -7.29
N ALA A 68 -2.17 1.11 -7.91
CA ALA A 68 -2.58 1.99 -9.00
C ALA A 68 -2.61 3.49 -8.62
N LEU A 69 -3.12 3.82 -7.43
CA LEU A 69 -3.15 5.21 -6.94
C LEU A 69 -1.74 5.73 -6.63
N TRP A 70 -0.89 4.90 -6.02
CA TRP A 70 0.51 5.24 -5.78
C TRP A 70 1.26 5.48 -7.11
N GLY A 71 1.15 4.56 -8.06
CA GLY A 71 1.87 4.61 -9.33
C GLY A 71 1.44 5.79 -10.20
N THR A 72 0.15 6.12 -10.23
CA THR A 72 -0.35 7.32 -10.93
C THR A 72 0.15 8.62 -10.29
N LEU A 73 0.11 8.74 -8.96
CA LEU A 73 0.62 9.92 -8.25
C LEU A 73 2.15 10.07 -8.36
N ALA A 74 2.90 8.96 -8.26
CA ALA A 74 4.34 8.95 -8.44
C ALA A 74 4.74 9.32 -9.88
N GLY A 75 4.05 8.76 -10.89
CA GLY A 75 4.24 9.11 -12.30
C GLY A 75 3.94 10.58 -12.58
N LEU A 76 2.84 11.13 -12.03
CA LEU A 76 2.49 12.54 -12.13
C LEU A 76 3.53 13.46 -11.44
N SER A 77 4.08 13.04 -10.30
CA SER A 77 5.16 13.77 -9.63
C SER A 77 6.43 13.85 -10.48
N VAL A 78 6.90 12.70 -10.99
CA VAL A 78 8.11 12.64 -11.83
C VAL A 78 7.90 13.41 -13.13
N ALA A 79 6.75 13.26 -13.80
CA ALA A 79 6.45 13.97 -15.04
C ALA A 79 6.42 15.49 -14.85
N SER A 80 5.79 15.99 -13.78
CA SER A 80 5.73 17.43 -13.48
C SER A 80 7.10 18.00 -13.04
N ALA A 81 7.89 17.22 -12.29
CA ALA A 81 9.27 17.58 -11.94
C ALA A 81 10.19 17.62 -13.19
N ALA A 82 10.10 16.64 -14.08
CA ALA A 82 10.86 16.59 -15.32
C ALA A 82 10.47 17.74 -16.26
N ALA A 83 9.18 18.02 -16.45
CA ALA A 83 8.69 19.16 -17.23
C ALA A 83 9.24 20.50 -16.69
N ARG A 84 9.30 20.66 -15.36
CA ARG A 84 9.92 21.84 -14.71
C ARG A 84 11.41 21.97 -15.04
N VAL A 85 12.17 20.87 -15.07
CA VAL A 85 13.60 20.89 -15.44
C VAL A 85 13.78 21.27 -16.92
N LEU A 86 12.96 20.69 -17.80
CA LEU A 86 13.02 20.94 -19.26
C LEU A 86 12.61 22.37 -19.63
N HIS A 87 11.52 22.90 -19.06
CA HIS A 87 11.10 24.29 -19.27
C HIS A 87 11.94 25.33 -18.51
N GLY A 88 12.93 24.88 -17.72
CA GLY A 88 13.77 25.74 -16.89
C GLY A 88 14.88 26.51 -17.62
N LYS A 89 15.01 26.40 -18.95
CA LYS A 89 15.99 27.19 -19.73
C LYS A 89 15.38 28.55 -20.12
N PRO A 90 15.71 29.67 -19.45
CA PRO A 90 15.29 30.98 -19.92
C PRO A 90 16.01 31.31 -21.24
N GLN A 91 15.27 31.60 -22.30
CA GLN A 91 15.80 32.47 -23.35
C GLN A 91 16.06 33.85 -22.72
N GLN A 92 17.28 34.36 -22.88
CA GLN A 92 17.70 35.61 -22.26
C GLN A 92 16.88 36.78 -22.82
N GLY A 93 16.07 37.42 -21.97
CA GLY A 93 15.28 38.59 -22.38
C GLY A 93 14.21 39.00 -21.37
N THR A 94 13.17 38.19 -21.19
CA THR A 94 11.96 38.60 -20.46
C THR A 94 11.42 37.49 -19.55
N ALA A 95 11.47 37.73 -18.24
CA ALA A 95 10.82 36.89 -17.24
C ALA A 95 9.31 37.18 -17.22
N ASP A 96 8.58 36.66 -18.22
CA ASP A 96 7.12 36.77 -18.27
C ASP A 96 6.48 36.16 -17.01
N SER A 97 5.63 36.95 -16.36
CA SER A 97 4.85 36.57 -15.17
C SER A 97 4.11 35.23 -15.32
N ARG A 98 3.69 34.88 -16.55
CA ARG A 98 3.03 33.61 -16.87
C ARG A 98 3.96 32.41 -16.62
N HIS A 99 5.24 32.52 -16.97
CA HIS A 99 6.23 31.45 -16.76
C HIS A 99 6.45 31.19 -15.27
N VAL A 100 6.58 32.24 -14.45
CA VAL A 100 6.72 32.11 -12.99
C VAL A 100 5.48 31.43 -12.39
N ARG A 101 4.28 31.79 -12.85
CA ARG A 101 3.03 31.17 -12.40
C ARG A 101 2.94 29.68 -12.79
N VAL A 102 3.28 29.31 -14.03
CA VAL A 102 3.28 27.92 -14.49
C VAL A 102 4.31 27.08 -13.73
N VAL A 103 5.55 27.57 -13.57
CA VAL A 103 6.60 26.87 -12.80
C VAL A 103 6.22 26.72 -11.33
N GLY A 104 5.54 27.71 -10.74
CA GLY A 104 4.99 27.63 -9.39
C GLY A 104 3.91 26.56 -9.24
N ILE A 105 2.94 26.51 -10.17
CA ILE A 105 1.87 25.50 -10.18
C ILE A 105 2.45 24.09 -10.36
N LEU A 106 3.37 23.88 -11.32
CA LEU A 106 4.05 22.59 -11.52
C LEU A 106 4.83 22.15 -10.28
N SER A 107 5.47 23.10 -9.57
CA SER A 107 6.17 22.82 -8.32
C SER A 107 5.23 22.37 -7.21
N LEU A 108 4.11 23.07 -7.03
CA LEU A 108 3.11 22.74 -6.02
C LEU A 108 2.47 21.38 -6.32
N PHE A 109 2.11 21.15 -7.58
CA PHE A 109 1.53 19.88 -8.02
C PHE A 109 2.50 18.70 -7.84
N SER A 110 3.77 18.85 -8.22
CA SER A 110 4.81 17.83 -8.00
C SER A 110 4.98 17.48 -6.51
N VAL A 111 5.03 18.49 -5.63
CA VAL A 111 5.13 18.26 -4.18
C VAL A 111 3.88 17.57 -3.62
N LEU A 112 2.69 18.05 -3.98
CA LEU A 112 1.42 17.42 -3.55
C LEU A 112 1.27 15.98 -4.08
N ALA A 113 1.66 15.73 -5.33
CA ALA A 113 1.66 14.40 -5.91
C ALA A 113 2.68 13.46 -5.24
N THR A 114 3.86 13.96 -4.84
CA THR A 114 4.85 13.18 -4.07
C THR A 114 4.32 12.81 -2.69
N VAL A 115 3.73 13.77 -1.97
CA VAL A 115 3.13 13.51 -0.64
C VAL A 115 1.94 12.57 -0.76
N GLY A 116 1.06 12.77 -1.75
CA GLY A 116 -0.07 11.89 -2.02
C GLY A 116 0.37 10.47 -2.39
N ALA A 117 1.40 10.33 -3.23
CA ALA A 117 1.99 9.03 -3.54
C ALA A 117 2.53 8.36 -2.27
N TRP A 118 3.31 9.08 -1.45
CA TRP A 118 3.83 8.53 -0.20
C TRP A 118 2.72 8.08 0.77
N LEU A 119 1.66 8.87 0.93
CA LEU A 119 0.51 8.50 1.76
C LEU A 119 -0.25 7.29 1.19
N ALA A 120 -0.45 7.22 -0.13
CA ALA A 120 -1.05 6.06 -0.78
C ALA A 120 -0.19 4.80 -0.60
N PHE A 121 1.14 4.91 -0.73
CA PHE A 121 2.06 3.80 -0.48
C PHE A 121 1.99 3.34 0.98
N GLN A 122 2.07 4.28 1.93
CA GLN A 122 1.96 3.96 3.36
C GLN A 122 0.61 3.30 3.69
N HIS A 123 -0.49 3.69 3.04
CA HIS A 123 -1.78 3.04 3.20
C HIS A 123 -1.76 1.57 2.72
N VAL A 124 -1.15 1.29 1.56
CA VAL A 124 -1.00 -0.09 1.05
C VAL A 124 0.00 -0.91 1.90
N VAL A 125 1.11 -0.34 2.37
CA VAL A 125 2.01 -1.02 3.31
C VAL A 125 1.28 -1.37 4.61
N THR A 126 0.42 -0.49 5.11
CA THR A 126 -0.27 -0.70 6.39
C THR A 126 -1.50 -1.61 6.31
N HIS A 127 -2.30 -1.56 5.24
CA HIS A 127 -3.59 -2.27 5.14
C HIS A 127 -3.73 -3.14 3.87
N GLY A 128 -2.76 -3.08 2.96
CA GLY A 128 -2.78 -3.82 1.71
C GLY A 128 -2.65 -5.33 1.90
N GLU A 129 -3.22 -6.06 0.95
CA GLU A 129 -3.17 -7.51 0.95
C GLU A 129 -1.78 -7.99 0.53
N VAL A 130 -1.22 -8.97 1.23
CA VAL A 130 0.11 -9.54 0.98
C VAL A 130 -0.02 -10.94 0.41
N ASP A 131 0.51 -11.17 -0.79
CA ASP A 131 0.51 -12.48 -1.44
C ASP A 131 1.61 -13.37 -0.86
N VAL A 132 1.20 -14.48 -0.27
CA VAL A 132 2.08 -15.51 0.33
C VAL A 132 1.92 -16.87 -0.36
N THR A 133 1.27 -16.92 -1.53
CA THR A 133 0.99 -18.17 -2.27
C THR A 133 2.25 -18.99 -2.52
N GLY A 134 3.34 -18.36 -2.96
CA GLY A 134 4.63 -19.01 -3.18
C GLY A 134 5.36 -19.47 -1.91
N GLN A 135 4.85 -19.13 -0.72
CA GLN A 135 5.41 -19.47 0.59
C GLN A 135 4.58 -20.53 1.33
N VAL A 136 3.53 -21.08 0.71
CA VAL A 136 2.73 -22.18 1.27
C VAL A 136 3.46 -23.50 1.04
N HIS A 137 3.91 -24.13 2.10
CA HIS A 137 4.57 -25.44 2.04
C HIS A 137 3.58 -26.58 2.29
N THR A 138 3.39 -27.41 1.28
CA THR A 138 2.52 -28.59 1.36
C THR A 138 3.27 -29.78 1.97
N ARG A 139 2.69 -30.40 3.00
CA ARG A 139 3.24 -31.55 3.71
C ARG A 139 2.22 -32.68 3.81
N GLY A 140 2.54 -33.82 3.23
CA GLY A 140 1.70 -35.02 3.18
C GLY A 140 2.09 -35.87 1.98
N VAL A 141 1.26 -36.86 1.65
CA VAL A 141 1.36 -37.65 0.41
C VAL A 141 0.24 -37.20 -0.51
N GLN A 142 0.54 -37.10 -1.80
CA GLN A 142 -0.45 -36.86 -2.86
C GLN A 142 -0.28 -37.91 -3.99
N PRO A 143 -1.33 -38.22 -4.77
CA PRO A 143 -2.69 -37.70 -4.65
C PRO A 143 -3.39 -38.19 -3.38
N LEU A 144 -4.41 -37.44 -2.97
CA LEU A 144 -5.29 -37.80 -1.87
C LEU A 144 -6.38 -38.77 -2.33
N ASP A 145 -6.79 -39.70 -1.48
CA ASP A 145 -7.79 -40.74 -1.77
C ASP A 145 -8.73 -40.98 -0.59
N ASP A 146 -9.75 -41.82 -0.79
CA ASP A 146 -10.72 -42.16 0.24
C ASP A 146 -10.29 -43.29 1.19
N THR A 147 -9.08 -43.85 1.12
CA THR A 147 -8.73 -45.06 1.92
C THR A 147 -7.55 -44.90 2.87
N GLY A 148 -6.46 -44.23 2.44
CA GLY A 148 -5.23 -44.10 3.21
C GLY A 148 -4.63 -42.70 3.22
N HIS A 149 -4.92 -41.89 2.21
CA HIS A 149 -4.32 -40.56 2.04
C HIS A 149 -5.40 -39.48 1.99
N ARG A 150 -6.23 -39.39 3.04
CA ARG A 150 -7.28 -38.36 3.15
C ARG A 150 -6.77 -37.00 3.64
N THR A 151 -5.56 -36.90 4.18
CA THR A 151 -5.09 -35.70 4.91
C THR A 151 -3.85 -35.05 4.31
N LEU A 152 -3.86 -33.72 4.32
CA LEU A 152 -2.77 -32.87 3.83
C LEU A 152 -2.59 -31.69 4.78
N SER A 153 -1.36 -31.33 5.14
CA SER A 153 -1.08 -30.12 5.93
C SER A 153 -0.46 -29.05 5.04
N LEU A 154 -1.02 -27.85 5.06
CA LEU A 154 -0.40 -26.65 4.47
C LEU A 154 0.25 -25.85 5.61
N LEU A 155 1.49 -25.41 5.40
CA LEU A 155 2.30 -24.71 6.39
C LEU A 155 2.71 -23.34 5.83
N LEU A 156 2.48 -22.28 6.62
CA LEU A 156 3.09 -20.97 6.40
C LEU A 156 4.00 -20.68 7.60
N ASP A 157 5.29 -20.56 7.32
CA ASP A 157 6.33 -20.32 8.32
C ASP A 157 6.55 -18.82 8.59
N ALA A 158 7.39 -18.52 9.58
CA ALA A 158 7.68 -17.15 10.01
C ALA A 158 8.10 -16.15 8.89
N PRO A 159 8.78 -16.54 7.79
CA PRO A 159 9.06 -15.61 6.68
C PRO A 159 7.79 -15.11 5.98
N ALA A 160 6.78 -15.97 5.79
CA ALA A 160 5.50 -15.61 5.18
C ALA A 160 4.68 -14.70 6.10
N LEU A 161 4.85 -14.85 7.41
CA LEU A 161 4.16 -14.09 8.45
C LEU A 161 4.98 -12.90 8.97
N ARG A 162 5.95 -12.43 8.17
CA ARG A 162 6.78 -11.26 8.50
C ARG A 162 5.98 -9.97 8.54
N GLU A 163 5.07 -9.80 7.58
CA GLU A 163 4.13 -8.67 7.57
C GLU A 163 2.95 -8.99 8.49
N PRO A 164 2.67 -8.16 9.52
CA PRO A 164 1.66 -8.46 10.51
C PRO A 164 0.25 -8.21 9.95
N ARG A 165 -0.45 -9.30 9.63
CA ARG A 165 -1.84 -9.31 9.17
C ARG A 165 -2.70 -10.19 10.07
N ASN A 166 -3.95 -9.80 10.27
CA ASN A 166 -4.85 -10.49 11.22
C ASN A 166 -5.70 -11.61 10.57
N ALA A 167 -5.71 -11.71 9.24
CA ALA A 167 -6.45 -12.72 8.49
C ALA A 167 -5.65 -13.32 7.33
N LEU A 168 -6.07 -14.51 6.91
CA LEU A 168 -5.55 -15.26 5.77
C LEU A 168 -6.72 -15.73 4.90
N ARG A 169 -6.74 -15.27 3.66
CA ARG A 169 -7.58 -15.77 2.58
C ARG A 169 -6.85 -16.89 1.85
N LEU A 170 -7.43 -18.09 1.82
CA LEU A 170 -6.87 -19.26 1.16
C LEU A 170 -7.82 -19.73 0.04
N THR A 171 -7.29 -19.85 -1.17
CA THR A 171 -7.97 -20.42 -2.34
C THR A 171 -7.32 -21.76 -2.69
N LEU A 172 -8.15 -22.80 -2.84
CA LEU A 172 -7.69 -24.17 -3.08
C LEU A 172 -8.21 -24.67 -4.43
N ALA A 173 -7.31 -25.21 -5.25
CA ALA A 173 -7.69 -26.10 -6.33
C ALA A 173 -7.75 -27.53 -5.79
N ILE A 174 -8.83 -28.23 -6.15
CA ILE A 174 -9.07 -29.64 -5.89
C ILE A 174 -9.38 -30.22 -7.27
N ASP A 175 -8.37 -30.82 -7.88
CA ASP A 175 -8.39 -31.28 -9.27
C ASP A 175 -8.38 -32.82 -9.30
N ASP A 176 -9.00 -33.43 -10.33
CA ASP A 176 -8.86 -34.87 -10.58
C ASP A 176 -7.38 -35.19 -10.90
N HIS A 177 -6.78 -36.18 -10.22
CA HIS A 177 -5.36 -36.51 -10.40
C HIS A 177 -5.03 -37.04 -11.80
N ASP A 178 -5.94 -37.81 -12.39
CA ASP A 178 -5.84 -38.29 -13.77
C ASP A 178 -6.90 -37.60 -14.64
N PRO A 179 -6.54 -36.60 -15.47
CA PRO A 179 -7.49 -35.91 -16.34
C PRO A 179 -7.99 -36.76 -17.52
N ALA A 180 -7.44 -37.97 -17.72
CA ALA A 180 -7.95 -38.97 -18.65
C ALA A 180 -8.92 -39.98 -17.98
N GLY A 181 -9.03 -39.94 -16.65
CA GLY A 181 -9.91 -40.78 -15.86
C GLY A 181 -11.37 -40.29 -15.80
N PRO A 182 -12.25 -41.04 -15.12
CA PRO A 182 -13.59 -40.54 -14.78
C PRO A 182 -13.47 -39.38 -13.77
N THR A 183 -14.24 -38.31 -13.98
CA THR A 183 -14.20 -37.15 -13.07
C THR A 183 -14.87 -37.45 -11.73
N CYS A 184 -14.26 -36.97 -10.65
CA CYS A 184 -14.75 -37.04 -9.27
C CYS A 184 -15.29 -35.68 -8.77
N LEU A 185 -15.45 -34.73 -9.70
CA LEU A 185 -16.07 -33.43 -9.50
C LEU A 185 -17.52 -33.48 -10.02
N PRO A 186 -18.49 -32.80 -9.39
CA PRO A 186 -18.36 -31.80 -8.32
C PRO A 186 -18.51 -32.35 -6.89
N ASP A 187 -18.70 -33.65 -6.71
CA ASP A 187 -19.08 -34.25 -5.42
C ASP A 187 -17.95 -34.27 -4.37
N THR A 188 -16.72 -34.02 -4.79
CA THR A 188 -15.57 -33.87 -3.90
C THR A 188 -15.60 -32.54 -3.14
N SER A 189 -15.30 -32.58 -1.85
CA SER A 189 -15.08 -31.40 -0.99
C SER A 189 -13.94 -31.64 -0.01
N ALA A 190 -13.46 -30.58 0.65
CA ALA A 190 -12.45 -30.72 1.70
C ALA A 190 -12.85 -29.94 2.96
N THR A 191 -12.59 -30.51 4.13
CA THR A 191 -12.66 -29.79 5.41
C THR A 191 -11.29 -29.26 5.75
N VAL A 192 -11.18 -27.94 5.87
CA VAL A 192 -9.95 -27.18 6.12
C VAL A 192 -10.00 -26.64 7.55
N SER A 193 -9.00 -26.92 8.37
CA SER A 193 -8.91 -26.51 9.77
C SER A 193 -7.65 -25.72 10.04
N LEU A 194 -7.79 -24.42 10.31
CA LEU A 194 -6.70 -23.56 10.76
C LEU A 194 -6.32 -23.91 12.20
N LEU A 195 -5.03 -24.18 12.42
CA LEU A 195 -4.38 -24.37 13.71
C LEU A 195 -3.32 -23.28 13.88
N THR A 196 -3.68 -22.21 14.59
CA THR A 196 -2.79 -21.12 15.00
C THR A 196 -2.49 -21.17 16.49
N SER A 197 -1.26 -20.82 16.87
CA SER A 197 -0.85 -20.75 18.27
C SER A 197 -1.65 -19.68 19.03
N GLY A 198 -2.49 -20.09 19.99
CA GLY A 198 -3.24 -19.17 20.86
C GLY A 198 -4.63 -18.76 20.36
N VAL A 199 -5.12 -19.34 19.26
CA VAL A 199 -6.50 -19.15 18.77
C VAL A 199 -7.21 -20.50 18.72
N ALA A 200 -8.52 -20.52 18.92
CA ALA A 200 -9.32 -21.74 18.72
C ALA A 200 -9.24 -22.20 17.26
N ALA A 201 -9.22 -23.52 17.04
CA ALA A 201 -9.18 -24.09 15.70
C ALA A 201 -10.41 -23.64 14.90
N GLN A 202 -10.19 -23.13 13.69
CA GLN A 202 -11.26 -22.67 12.79
C GLN A 202 -11.43 -23.65 11.64
N THR A 203 -12.58 -24.32 11.60
CA THR A 203 -12.89 -25.33 10.58
C THR A 203 -13.90 -24.78 9.56
N ARG A 204 -13.61 -24.97 8.28
CA ARG A 204 -14.46 -24.62 7.13
C ARG A 204 -14.52 -25.80 6.17
N THR A 205 -15.62 -25.94 5.43
CA THR A 205 -15.69 -26.88 4.29
C THR A 205 -15.60 -26.07 3.00
N VAL A 206 -14.77 -26.53 2.07
CA VAL A 206 -14.53 -25.93 0.76
C VAL A 206 -14.88 -26.88 -0.36
N ARG A 207 -15.34 -26.33 -1.48
CA ARG A 207 -15.48 -27.00 -2.77
C ARG A 207 -14.32 -26.62 -3.70
N PRO A 208 -14.13 -27.34 -4.82
CA PRO A 208 -13.13 -26.98 -5.84
C PRO A 208 -13.27 -25.52 -6.28
N GLY A 209 -12.19 -24.74 -6.16
CA GLY A 209 -12.16 -23.32 -6.52
C GLY A 209 -12.74 -22.35 -5.48
N ASP A 210 -13.30 -22.84 -4.38
CA ASP A 210 -13.73 -21.97 -3.28
C ASP A 210 -12.55 -21.25 -2.62
N THR A 211 -12.88 -20.12 -2.00
CA THR A 211 -11.95 -19.31 -1.20
C THR A 211 -12.49 -19.19 0.22
N VAL A 212 -11.62 -19.32 1.22
CA VAL A 212 -11.96 -19.23 2.64
C VAL A 212 -11.06 -18.25 3.37
N ASP A 213 -11.68 -17.37 4.16
CA ASP A 213 -11.00 -16.47 5.08
C ASP A 213 -10.92 -17.10 6.48
N PHE A 214 -9.74 -17.03 7.10
CA PHE A 214 -9.50 -17.41 8.48
C PHE A 214 -8.89 -16.25 9.27
N THR A 215 -9.26 -16.11 10.54
CA THR A 215 -8.65 -15.13 11.45
C THR A 215 -7.39 -15.73 12.07
N LEU A 216 -6.22 -15.15 11.83
CA LEU A 216 -4.94 -15.63 12.39
C LEU A 216 -4.76 -15.26 13.87
N GLY A 217 -5.43 -14.19 14.32
CA GLY A 217 -5.22 -13.58 15.63
C GLY A 217 -3.98 -12.68 15.63
N ALA A 218 -3.72 -12.02 16.77
CA ALA A 218 -2.62 -11.07 16.88
C ALA A 218 -1.26 -11.79 16.90
N ARG A 219 -0.41 -11.52 15.89
CA ARG A 219 1.00 -11.95 15.81
C ARG A 219 1.21 -13.49 15.74
N ALA A 220 0.45 -14.18 14.90
CA ALA A 220 0.78 -15.55 14.52
C ALA A 220 2.22 -15.65 13.96
N ARG A 221 3.02 -16.60 14.43
CA ARG A 221 4.41 -16.83 13.97
C ARG A 221 4.55 -18.03 13.04
N SER A 222 3.58 -18.93 13.08
CA SER A 222 3.44 -20.07 12.20
C SER A 222 1.96 -20.38 12.07
N VAL A 223 1.57 -20.82 10.89
CA VAL A 223 0.20 -21.20 10.57
C VAL A 223 0.24 -22.60 10.01
N ARG A 224 -0.49 -23.52 10.64
CA ARG A 224 -0.74 -24.86 10.11
C ARG A 224 -2.20 -24.96 9.73
N ILE A 225 -2.47 -25.47 8.54
CA ILE A 225 -3.81 -25.68 8.01
C ILE A 225 -3.91 -27.15 7.66
N ASP A 226 -4.68 -27.90 8.46
CA ASP A 226 -4.91 -29.32 8.19
C ASP A 226 -6.17 -29.47 7.32
N LEU A 227 -6.01 -30.17 6.21
CA LEU A 227 -7.03 -30.44 5.21
C LEU A 227 -7.39 -31.93 5.27
N LEU A 228 -8.69 -32.21 5.26
CA LEU A 228 -9.29 -33.55 5.19
C LEU A 228 -10.17 -33.62 3.95
N LEU A 229 -9.82 -34.48 2.99
CA LEU A 229 -10.59 -34.71 1.78
C LEU A 229 -11.82 -35.59 2.04
N HIS A 230 -12.94 -35.21 1.43
CA HIS A 230 -14.15 -36.02 1.29
C HIS A 230 -14.41 -36.23 -0.20
N THR A 231 -14.17 -37.44 -0.69
CA THR A 231 -14.38 -37.82 -2.09
C THR A 231 -15.03 -39.21 -2.17
N ALA A 232 -15.48 -39.62 -3.35
CA ALA A 232 -16.12 -40.91 -3.57
C ALA A 232 -15.09 -42.06 -3.61
N HIS A 233 -15.56 -43.30 -3.50
CA HIS A 233 -14.66 -44.45 -3.45
C HIS A 233 -13.89 -44.64 -4.76
N GLY A 234 -12.57 -44.79 -4.66
CA GLY A 234 -11.68 -44.94 -5.81
C GLY A 234 -11.29 -43.63 -6.51
N CYS A 235 -11.80 -42.48 -6.05
CA CYS A 235 -11.38 -41.17 -6.51
C CYS A 235 -9.99 -40.80 -5.98
N ARG A 236 -9.18 -40.16 -6.82
CA ARG A 236 -7.84 -39.66 -6.50
C ARG A 236 -7.74 -38.20 -6.91
N MET A 237 -7.49 -37.33 -5.93
CA MET A 237 -7.56 -35.88 -6.09
C MET A 237 -6.22 -35.25 -5.74
N ASP A 238 -5.78 -34.30 -6.56
CA ASP A 238 -4.66 -33.43 -6.21
C ASP A 238 -5.19 -32.14 -5.59
N VAL A 239 -4.55 -31.69 -4.52
CA VAL A 239 -4.95 -30.50 -3.75
C VAL A 239 -3.76 -29.56 -3.59
N ARG A 240 -3.95 -28.32 -4.01
CA ARG A 240 -2.91 -27.26 -3.99
C ARG A 240 -3.51 -25.91 -3.63
N ALA A 241 -2.75 -25.10 -2.90
CA ALA A 241 -3.03 -23.68 -2.76
C ALA A 241 -2.77 -22.99 -4.11
N THR A 242 -3.79 -22.36 -4.66
CA THR A 242 -3.70 -21.50 -5.86
C THR A 242 -3.69 -20.02 -5.53
N GLY A 243 -4.12 -19.67 -4.31
CA GLY A 243 -3.96 -18.35 -3.73
C GLY A 243 -3.84 -18.46 -2.21
N ALA A 244 -2.92 -17.71 -1.62
CA ALA A 244 -2.86 -17.48 -0.18
C ALA A 244 -2.49 -16.02 0.05
N VAL A 245 -3.42 -15.26 0.64
CA VAL A 245 -3.34 -13.81 0.72
C VAL A 245 -3.61 -13.38 2.16
N LEU A 246 -2.63 -12.74 2.77
CA LEU A 246 -2.75 -12.15 4.10
C LEU A 246 -3.40 -10.77 4.00
N HIS A 247 -4.39 -10.49 4.84
CA HIS A 247 -5.08 -9.20 4.86
C HIS A 247 -5.52 -8.83 6.28
N ASP A 248 -6.01 -7.61 6.43
CA ASP A 248 -6.71 -7.18 7.65
C ASP A 248 -8.23 -7.30 7.46
N MET A 249 -8.97 -7.63 8.53
CA MET A 249 -10.45 -7.63 8.58
C MET A 249 -11.03 -6.26 8.94
#